data_AF-A0A7W9ZBV0-F1
#
_entry.id   AF-A0A7W9ZBV0-F1
#
_cell.length_a   1.000
_cell.length_b   1.000
_cell.length_c   1.000
_cell.angle_alpha   90.00
_cell.angle_beta   90.00
_cell.angle_gamma   90.00
#
_symmetry.space_group_name_H-M   'P 1'
#
loop_
_entity.id
_entity.type
_entity.pdbx_description
1 polymer ?
#
loop_
_entity_poly.entity_id
_entity_poly.type
_entity_poly.pdbx_seq_one_letter_code
_entity_poly.pdbx_strand_id
1 'polypeptide(L)'
;MKIINILFCISLLLLNSCNSNDNDTLKNNAQQTKSRKNRDLSQEELPPQEKITLTPDEEKMFNSLINVFKYTIEKLSGDTNRCNNENKNKCTGFFDWLSSIDTQKQKELAQAFAKAYSFLESKRQSKAQNETFDTYIKEAIDCKNNNNNNKYGNGKNEIEQYFRGVADDIFNKNSNEEIYKCLKDELLKEDSHYAGLTTSWQN
;
A
#
# COMPACT_ATOMS: atom_id res chain seq x y z
N MET A 1 24.28 -38.68 -6.52
CA MET A 1 25.07 -38.45 -5.29
C MET A 1 24.85 -36.99 -4.90
N LYS A 2 24.29 -36.58 -3.75
CA LYS A 2 24.13 -37.18 -2.43
C LYS A 2 22.71 -36.93 -1.90
N ILE A 3 22.31 -37.81 -0.98
CA ILE A 3 21.00 -37.93 -0.34
C ILE A 3 21.14 -37.40 1.11
N ILE A 4 20.01 -36.97 1.70
CA ILE A 4 19.70 -36.83 3.15
C ILE A 4 20.08 -35.49 3.81
N ASN A 5 19.04 -34.69 4.08
CA ASN A 5 18.81 -34.16 5.43
C ASN A 5 17.31 -33.82 5.66
N ILE A 6 16.45 -34.84 5.56
CA ILE A 6 15.08 -34.85 6.12
C ILE A 6 15.05 -35.98 7.14
N LEU A 7 15.46 -35.73 8.39
CA LEU A 7 15.13 -36.60 9.53
C LEU A 7 15.59 -36.01 10.89
N PHE A 8 14.98 -34.95 11.44
CA PHE A 8 15.04 -34.79 12.93
C PHE A 8 14.02 -33.86 13.63
N CYS A 9 12.84 -33.54 13.06
CA CYS A 9 11.81 -32.84 13.86
C CYS A 9 10.41 -33.44 13.73
N ILE A 10 10.30 -34.69 13.26
CA ILE A 10 9.04 -35.48 13.30
C ILE A 10 8.85 -36.16 14.68
N SER A 11 9.82 -36.08 15.58
CA SER A 11 9.83 -36.83 16.86
C SER A 11 9.07 -36.17 18.03
N LEU A 12 8.33 -35.08 17.83
CA LEU A 12 7.49 -34.50 18.90
C LEU A 12 5.98 -34.72 18.70
N LEU A 13 5.57 -35.41 17.62
CA LEU A 13 4.17 -35.73 17.36
C LEU A 13 3.68 -37.06 18.00
N LEU A 14 4.47 -37.71 18.87
CA LEU A 14 4.16 -39.05 19.38
C LEU A 14 4.05 -39.21 20.90
N LEU A 15 3.96 -38.14 21.72
CA LEU A 15 3.91 -38.30 23.19
C LEU A 15 2.79 -37.55 23.93
N ASN A 16 1.65 -37.28 23.28
CA ASN A 16 0.38 -37.11 24.01
C ASN A 16 -0.72 -37.98 23.37
N SER A 17 -0.46 -39.28 23.53
CA SER A 17 -1.39 -40.41 23.66
C SER A 17 -2.89 -40.12 23.67
N CYS A 18 -3.58 -40.76 22.72
CA CYS A 18 -4.86 -41.40 22.94
C CYS A 18 -4.88 -42.12 24.29
N ASN A 19 -5.80 -41.75 25.17
CA ASN A 19 -6.18 -42.59 26.30
C ASN A 19 -7.53 -43.24 25.95
N SER A 20 -7.45 -44.44 25.36
CA SER A 20 -8.56 -45.38 25.35
C SER A 20 -8.11 -46.56 26.20
N ASN A 21 -8.72 -46.71 27.37
CA ASN A 21 -8.87 -48.02 27.95
C ASN A 21 -10.12 -48.03 28.82
N ASP A 22 -11.12 -48.77 28.33
CA ASP A 22 -12.22 -49.30 29.11
C ASP A 22 -11.65 -50.18 30.23
N ASN A 23 -12.22 -50.08 31.43
CA ASN A 23 -12.27 -51.16 32.39
C ASN A 23 -13.55 -51.03 33.20
N ASP A 24 -14.28 -52.14 33.23
CA ASP A 24 -15.63 -52.31 33.73
C ASP A 24 -15.65 -52.58 35.25
N THR A 25 -16.73 -52.11 35.88
CA THR A 25 -17.37 -52.59 37.13
C THR A 25 -16.59 -52.64 38.46
N LEU A 26 -16.99 -51.78 39.43
CA LEU A 26 -17.45 -52.21 40.78
C LEU A 26 -17.99 -51.05 41.66
N LYS A 27 -19.28 -51.20 41.99
CA LYS A 27 -20.17 -50.68 43.05
C LYS A 27 -19.65 -49.78 44.21
N ASN A 28 -20.56 -48.83 44.55
CA ASN A 28 -21.02 -48.33 45.87
C ASN A 28 -20.41 -47.06 46.52
N ASN A 29 -21.26 -46.02 46.55
CA ASN A 29 -21.60 -45.06 47.62
C ASN A 29 -20.50 -44.53 48.57
N ALA A 30 -20.27 -43.20 48.55
CA ALA A 30 -20.51 -42.28 49.68
C ALA A 30 -20.01 -40.84 49.41
N GLN A 31 -20.92 -39.89 49.64
CA GLN A 31 -20.77 -38.51 50.16
C GLN A 31 -19.51 -37.65 49.88
N GLN A 32 -19.81 -36.48 49.26
CA GLN A 32 -19.30 -35.12 49.53
C GLN A 32 -18.03 -34.97 50.39
N THR A 33 -17.06 -34.20 49.90
CA THR A 33 -16.82 -32.80 50.31
C THR A 33 -15.55 -32.19 49.69
N LYS A 34 -15.57 -30.84 49.59
CA LYS A 34 -14.46 -29.89 49.40
C LYS A 34 -14.09 -29.52 47.95
N SER A 35 -14.83 -28.51 47.49
CA SER A 35 -14.41 -27.43 46.58
C SER A 35 -12.91 -27.11 46.69
N ARG A 36 -12.16 -27.48 45.65
CA ARG A 36 -10.77 -27.08 45.46
C ARG A 36 -10.76 -25.89 44.50
N LYS A 37 -10.80 -24.71 45.12
CA LYS A 37 -10.32 -23.40 44.64
C LYS A 37 -9.84 -23.42 43.17
N ASN A 38 -10.71 -22.95 42.27
CA ASN A 38 -10.35 -22.61 40.90
C ASN A 38 -9.10 -21.71 40.94
N ARG A 39 -8.02 -22.15 40.29
CA ARG A 39 -6.92 -21.27 39.92
C ARG A 39 -7.49 -20.37 38.84
N ASP A 40 -7.82 -19.14 39.22
CA ASP A 40 -8.08 -18.07 38.29
C ASP A 40 -6.77 -17.80 37.56
N LEU A 41 -6.59 -18.42 36.39
CA LEU A 41 -5.62 -17.99 35.40
C LEU A 41 -6.24 -16.73 34.78
N SER A 42 -6.04 -15.59 35.44
CA SER A 42 -6.18 -14.30 34.80
C SER A 42 -5.15 -14.29 33.67
N GLN A 43 -5.60 -14.58 32.45
CA GLN A 43 -4.90 -14.17 31.26
C GLN A 43 -4.83 -12.65 31.34
N GLU A 44 -3.64 -12.13 31.60
CA GLU A 44 -3.33 -10.73 31.35
C GLU A 44 -3.57 -10.51 29.85
N GLU A 45 -4.75 -9.98 29.49
CA GLU A 45 -5.05 -9.60 28.12
C GLU A 45 -3.96 -8.61 27.70
N LEU A 46 -3.14 -9.02 26.73
CA LEU A 46 -2.28 -8.09 26.00
C LEU A 46 -3.15 -6.91 25.57
N PRO A 47 -2.71 -5.66 25.80
CA PRO A 47 -3.48 -4.50 25.40
C PRO A 47 -3.87 -4.66 23.92
N PRO A 48 -5.12 -4.31 23.53
CA PRO A 48 -5.55 -4.44 22.16
C PRO A 48 -4.52 -3.77 21.25
N GLN A 49 -3.93 -4.52 20.31
CA GLN A 49 -3.13 -3.91 19.26
C GLN A 49 -4.00 -2.86 18.60
N GLU A 50 -3.61 -1.58 18.73
CA GLU A 50 -4.30 -0.49 18.05
C GLU A 50 -4.37 -0.85 16.56
N LYS A 51 -5.59 -1.12 16.08
CA LYS A 51 -5.82 -1.40 14.68
C LYS A 51 -5.36 -0.16 13.92
N ILE A 52 -4.32 -0.30 13.10
CA ILE A 52 -3.83 0.79 12.28
C ILE A 52 -4.96 1.26 11.37
N THR A 53 -5.36 2.51 11.53
CA THR A 53 -6.34 3.19 10.66
C THR A 53 -5.69 4.39 10.00
N LEU A 54 -6.15 4.73 8.80
CA LEU A 54 -5.80 5.99 8.16
C LEU A 54 -6.53 7.12 8.87
N THR A 55 -5.84 8.24 9.05
CA THR A 55 -6.51 9.51 9.32
C THR A 55 -7.27 9.98 8.06
N PRO A 56 -8.27 10.88 8.19
CA PRO A 56 -8.96 11.42 7.02
C PRO A 56 -8.04 12.06 5.97
N ASP A 57 -6.97 12.72 6.41
CA ASP A 57 -5.98 13.33 5.51
C ASP A 57 -5.14 12.26 4.79
N GLU A 58 -4.73 11.21 5.51
CA GLU A 58 -4.00 10.08 4.90
C GLU A 58 -4.89 9.32 3.90
N GLU A 59 -6.15 9.08 4.22
CA GLU A 59 -7.12 8.46 3.33
C GLU A 59 -7.33 9.32 2.06
N LYS A 60 -7.49 10.64 2.23
CA LYS A 60 -7.60 11.57 1.10
C LYS A 60 -6.36 11.52 0.21
N MET A 61 -5.15 11.61 0.78
CA MET A 61 -3.90 11.56 0.02
C MET A 61 -3.72 10.23 -0.70
N PHE A 62 -4.03 9.11 -0.04
CA PHE A 62 -3.96 7.79 -0.64
C PHE A 62 -4.95 7.65 -1.80
N ASN A 63 -6.20 8.06 -1.61
CA ASN A 63 -7.22 8.00 -2.67
C ASN A 63 -6.83 8.87 -3.88
N SER A 64 -6.35 10.09 -3.63
CA SER A 64 -5.81 10.94 -4.70
C SER A 64 -4.64 10.28 -5.42
N LEU A 65 -3.67 9.69 -4.69
CA LEU A 65 -2.53 8.95 -5.27
C LEU A 65 -3.01 7.85 -6.23
N ILE A 66 -3.93 6.99 -5.78
CA ILE A 66 -4.48 5.91 -6.60
C ILE A 66 -5.17 6.48 -7.85
N ASN A 67 -6.02 7.49 -7.67
CA ASN A 67 -6.80 8.08 -8.75
C ASN A 67 -5.92 8.70 -9.84
N VAL A 68 -4.92 9.48 -9.45
CA VAL A 68 -4.06 10.19 -10.41
C VAL A 68 -3.14 9.22 -11.15
N PHE A 69 -2.59 8.21 -10.50
CA PHE A 69 -1.77 7.21 -11.18
C PHE A 69 -2.59 6.30 -12.09
N LYS A 70 -3.78 5.84 -11.66
CA LYS A 70 -4.72 5.11 -12.54
C LYS A 70 -5.02 5.93 -13.80
N TYR A 71 -5.31 7.23 -13.63
CA TYR A 71 -5.58 8.12 -14.75
C TYR A 71 -4.37 8.35 -15.67
N THR A 72 -3.20 8.58 -15.08
CA THR A 72 -1.93 8.73 -15.79
C THR A 72 -1.68 7.52 -16.70
N ILE A 73 -1.86 6.32 -16.16
CA ILE A 73 -1.68 5.09 -16.92
C ILE A 73 -2.73 4.99 -18.01
N GLU A 74 -4.01 5.19 -17.71
CA GLU A 74 -5.08 5.12 -18.70
C GLU A 74 -4.82 6.06 -19.89
N LYS A 75 -4.37 7.28 -19.63
CA LYS A 75 -4.10 8.28 -20.66
C LYS A 75 -2.82 8.04 -21.42
N LEU A 76 -1.77 7.60 -20.75
CA LEU A 76 -0.45 7.43 -21.35
C LEU A 76 -0.21 6.02 -21.90
N SER A 77 -1.14 5.07 -21.73
CA SER A 77 -1.07 3.69 -22.27
C SER A 77 -0.90 3.62 -23.79
N GLY A 78 -1.17 4.72 -24.52
CA GLY A 78 -0.93 4.83 -25.97
C GLY A 78 0.47 5.33 -26.35
N ASP A 79 1.18 5.99 -25.43
CA ASP A 79 2.42 6.71 -25.68
C ASP A 79 3.60 5.98 -25.04
N THR A 80 4.21 5.02 -25.74
CA THR A 80 5.52 4.39 -25.41
C THR A 80 5.72 3.79 -24.00
N ASN A 81 4.73 3.85 -23.11
CA ASN A 81 4.89 3.45 -21.72
C ASN A 81 4.80 1.92 -21.55
N ARG A 82 5.38 1.42 -20.45
CA ARG A 82 5.40 -0.01 -20.15
C ARG A 82 4.01 -0.58 -19.81
N CYS A 83 3.01 0.29 -19.62
CA CYS A 83 1.60 -0.07 -19.40
C CYS A 83 0.77 -0.02 -20.69
N ASN A 84 1.40 -0.31 -21.84
CA ASN A 84 0.70 -0.50 -23.11
C ASN A 84 -0.41 -1.57 -23.01
N ASN A 85 -1.22 -1.71 -24.07
CA ASN A 85 -2.39 -2.60 -24.07
C ASN A 85 -2.11 -4.04 -23.57
N GLU A 86 -0.91 -4.58 -23.80
CA GLU A 86 -0.52 -5.92 -23.36
C GLU A 86 -0.24 -6.00 -21.85
N ASN A 87 0.29 -4.91 -21.27
CA ASN A 87 0.65 -4.81 -19.86
C ASN A 87 -0.36 -4.01 -19.02
N LYS A 88 -1.45 -3.49 -19.62
CA LYS A 88 -2.48 -2.71 -18.95
C LYS A 88 -3.05 -3.44 -17.74
N ASN A 89 -3.30 -4.75 -17.86
CA ASN A 89 -3.82 -5.59 -16.77
C ASN A 89 -2.90 -5.63 -15.55
N LYS A 90 -1.57 -5.61 -15.76
CA LYS A 90 -0.60 -5.54 -14.67
C LYS A 90 -0.70 -4.20 -13.96
N CYS A 91 -0.76 -3.11 -14.72
CA CYS A 91 -0.76 -1.77 -14.15
C CYS A 91 -2.06 -1.43 -13.42
N THR A 92 -3.21 -1.76 -13.99
CA THR A 92 -4.51 -1.60 -13.31
C THR A 92 -4.64 -2.56 -12.13
N GLY A 93 -4.22 -3.82 -12.31
CA GLY A 93 -4.26 -4.84 -11.26
C GLY A 93 -3.37 -4.54 -10.06
N PHE A 94 -2.26 -3.82 -10.24
CA PHE A 94 -1.44 -3.34 -9.13
C PHE A 94 -2.23 -2.41 -8.21
N PHE A 95 -2.98 -1.44 -8.75
CA PHE A 95 -3.72 -0.51 -7.91
C PHE A 95 -4.93 -1.15 -7.24
N ASP A 96 -5.57 -2.13 -7.89
CA ASP A 96 -6.64 -2.91 -7.25
C ASP A 96 -6.09 -3.77 -6.10
N TRP A 97 -4.91 -4.38 -6.31
CA TRP A 97 -4.16 -5.04 -5.24
C TRP A 97 -3.77 -4.07 -4.11
N LEU A 98 -3.34 -2.86 -4.44
CA LEU A 98 -2.94 -1.85 -3.46
C LEU A 98 -4.12 -1.34 -2.63
N SER A 99 -5.32 -1.25 -3.21
CA SER A 99 -6.55 -0.92 -2.46
C SER A 99 -7.02 -2.06 -1.55
N SER A 100 -6.59 -3.30 -1.79
CA SER A 100 -6.98 -4.48 -1.00
C SER A 100 -5.93 -4.92 0.02
N ILE A 101 -4.76 -4.27 0.06
CA ILE A 101 -3.69 -4.60 1.00
C ILE A 101 -3.96 -4.03 2.41
N ASP A 102 -3.14 -4.45 3.37
CA ASP A 102 -3.16 -3.95 4.74
C ASP A 102 -3.04 -2.40 4.81
N THR A 103 -3.76 -1.83 5.76
CA THR A 103 -3.87 -0.38 6.00
C THR A 103 -2.52 0.29 6.28
N GLN A 104 -1.55 -0.43 6.87
CA GLN A 104 -0.22 0.11 7.13
C GLN A 104 0.50 0.49 5.82
N LYS A 105 0.42 -0.33 4.78
CA LYS A 105 1.04 0.00 3.48
C LYS A 105 0.38 1.19 2.80
N GLN A 106 -0.94 1.33 2.93
CA GLN A 106 -1.68 2.50 2.41
C GLN A 106 -1.22 3.78 3.13
N LYS A 107 -1.06 3.69 4.46
CA LYS A 107 -0.56 4.78 5.30
C LYS A 107 0.85 5.21 4.91
N GLU A 108 1.74 4.26 4.69
CA GLU A 108 3.11 4.55 4.27
C GLU A 108 3.18 5.26 2.92
N LEU A 109 2.29 4.93 1.97
CA LEU A 109 2.23 5.64 0.70
C LEU A 109 1.61 7.03 0.81
N ALA A 110 0.58 7.21 1.65
CA ALA A 110 0.03 8.53 1.93
C ALA A 110 1.12 9.46 2.51
N GLN A 111 1.90 8.94 3.47
CA GLN A 111 3.00 9.67 4.09
C GLN A 111 4.14 9.95 3.11
N ALA A 112 4.52 8.98 2.28
CA ALA A 112 5.52 9.17 1.23
C ALA A 112 5.08 10.22 0.20
N PHE A 113 3.79 10.23 -0.17
CA PHE A 113 3.25 11.18 -1.15
C PHE A 113 3.06 12.59 -0.59
N ALA A 114 3.00 12.76 0.73
CA ALA A 114 2.63 14.02 1.39
C ALA A 114 3.40 15.23 0.86
N LYS A 115 4.71 15.08 0.62
CA LYS A 115 5.55 16.18 0.11
C LYS A 115 5.13 16.65 -1.28
N ALA A 116 4.97 15.72 -2.23
CA ALA A 116 4.50 16.04 -3.58
C ALA A 116 3.05 16.55 -3.57
N TYR A 117 2.19 15.93 -2.75
CA TYR A 117 0.81 16.36 -2.56
C TYR A 117 0.73 17.81 -2.09
N SER A 118 1.42 18.18 -1.01
CA SER A 118 1.39 19.55 -0.47
C SER A 118 1.93 20.57 -1.48
N PHE A 119 3.00 20.22 -2.21
CA PHE A 119 3.52 21.08 -3.27
C PHE A 119 2.48 21.32 -4.37
N LEU A 120 1.91 20.25 -4.93
CA LEU A 120 0.91 20.32 -5.99
C LEU A 120 -0.37 21.04 -5.53
N GLU A 121 -0.81 20.80 -4.29
CA GLU A 121 -1.97 21.46 -3.69
C GLU A 121 -1.73 22.98 -3.55
N SER A 122 -0.52 23.40 -3.20
CA SER A 122 -0.17 24.83 -3.18
C SER A 122 -0.26 25.46 -4.58
N LYS A 123 0.14 24.72 -5.62
CA LYS A 123 0.04 25.20 -7.01
C LYS A 123 -1.40 25.27 -7.47
N ARG A 124 -2.22 24.25 -7.18
CA ARG A 124 -3.67 24.28 -7.39
C ARG A 124 -4.32 25.49 -6.72
N GLN A 125 -4.04 25.73 -5.44
CA GLN A 125 -4.60 26.87 -4.71
C GLN A 125 -4.22 28.22 -5.32
N SER A 126 -3.05 28.32 -5.96
CA SER A 126 -2.61 29.57 -6.61
C SER A 126 -3.14 29.75 -8.04
N LYS A 127 -3.36 28.67 -8.80
CA LYS A 127 -3.68 28.75 -10.24
C LYS A 127 -5.10 28.24 -10.60
N ALA A 128 -5.78 27.55 -9.68
CA ALA A 128 -6.98 26.77 -9.93
C ALA A 128 -7.87 26.60 -8.67
N GLN A 129 -8.18 27.70 -7.99
CA GLN A 129 -8.87 27.67 -6.68
C GLN A 129 -10.21 26.91 -6.69
N ASN A 130 -10.92 26.95 -7.82
CA ASN A 130 -12.24 26.34 -7.98
C ASN A 130 -12.20 24.86 -8.37
N GLU A 131 -11.01 24.28 -8.60
CA GLU A 131 -10.83 22.88 -8.97
C GLU A 131 -10.47 22.03 -7.75
N THR A 132 -10.87 20.75 -7.75
CA THR A 132 -10.35 19.78 -6.78
C THR A 132 -8.90 19.41 -7.11
N PHE A 133 -8.16 18.84 -6.15
CA PHE A 133 -6.82 18.31 -6.39
C PHE A 133 -6.80 17.34 -7.58
N ASP A 134 -7.62 16.30 -7.54
CA ASP A 134 -7.69 15.29 -8.60
C ASP A 134 -8.04 15.91 -9.96
N THR A 135 -8.98 16.86 -10.00
CA THR A 135 -9.33 17.58 -11.24
C THR A 135 -8.12 18.32 -11.81
N TYR A 136 -7.44 19.11 -10.98
CA TYR A 136 -6.28 19.91 -11.40
C TYR A 136 -5.15 19.04 -11.96
N ILE A 137 -4.86 17.90 -11.33
CA ILE A 137 -3.86 16.96 -11.82
C ILE A 137 -4.30 16.29 -13.13
N LYS A 138 -5.57 15.86 -13.22
CA LYS A 138 -6.09 15.23 -14.45
C LYS A 138 -6.08 16.19 -15.64
N GLU A 139 -6.48 17.43 -15.43
CA GLU A 139 -6.41 18.46 -16.47
C GLU A 139 -4.96 18.76 -16.87
N ALA A 140 -4.01 18.68 -15.93
CA ALA A 140 -2.59 18.74 -16.27
C ALA A 140 -2.22 17.56 -17.18
N ILE A 141 -2.54 16.32 -16.82
CA ILE A 141 -2.25 15.13 -17.63
C ILE A 141 -2.87 15.22 -19.04
N ASP A 142 -4.08 15.77 -19.18
CA ASP A 142 -4.73 15.98 -20.48
C ASP A 142 -4.15 17.15 -21.30
N CYS A 143 -3.35 18.02 -20.67
CA CYS A 143 -2.85 19.22 -21.30
C CYS A 143 -1.71 18.90 -22.29
N LYS A 144 -2.08 18.80 -23.58
CA LYS A 144 -1.14 18.57 -24.70
C LYS A 144 -0.22 19.76 -25.01
N ASN A 145 -0.52 20.95 -24.49
CA ASN A 145 0.23 22.17 -24.78
C ASN A 145 1.08 22.56 -23.57
N ASN A 146 2.39 22.73 -23.77
CA ASN A 146 3.36 22.95 -22.70
C ASN A 146 3.23 24.27 -21.92
N ASN A 147 2.21 25.09 -22.21
CA ASN A 147 2.13 26.47 -21.73
C ASN A 147 0.69 26.92 -21.49
N ASN A 148 -0.07 26.20 -20.67
CA ASN A 148 -1.38 26.68 -20.20
C ASN A 148 -1.21 27.88 -19.24
N ASN A 149 -0.61 28.97 -19.71
CA ASN A 149 -0.19 30.15 -18.94
C ASN A 149 0.57 29.78 -17.66
N ASN A 150 1.51 28.85 -17.77
CA ASN A 150 2.26 28.28 -16.66
C ASN A 150 1.42 27.66 -15.53
N LYS A 151 0.16 27.26 -15.81
CA LYS A 151 -0.74 26.61 -14.83
C LYS A 151 -0.15 25.29 -14.29
N TYR A 152 0.64 24.58 -15.09
CA TYR A 152 1.17 23.24 -14.77
C TYR A 152 2.70 23.14 -14.78
N GLY A 153 3.39 24.28 -14.63
CA GLY A 153 4.85 24.38 -14.74
C GLY A 153 5.28 25.48 -15.72
N ASN A 154 6.57 25.69 -15.87
CA ASN A 154 7.16 26.72 -16.74
C ASN A 154 7.85 26.08 -17.94
N GLY A 155 7.28 26.23 -19.14
CA GLY A 155 7.84 25.75 -20.40
C GLY A 155 7.62 24.26 -20.68
N LYS A 156 7.42 23.42 -19.66
CA LYS A 156 6.90 22.04 -19.75
C LYS A 156 5.77 21.83 -18.77
N ASN A 157 5.01 20.75 -18.99
CA ASN A 157 3.99 20.28 -18.07
C ASN A 157 4.64 19.43 -16.97
N GLU A 158 5.17 20.08 -15.93
CA GLU A 158 5.95 19.43 -14.87
C GLU A 158 5.12 18.44 -14.03
N ILE A 159 3.79 18.67 -13.95
CA ILE A 159 2.87 17.73 -13.31
C ILE A 159 2.82 16.42 -14.10
N GLU A 160 2.59 16.51 -15.41
CA GLU A 160 2.55 15.33 -16.27
C GLU A 160 3.90 14.60 -16.29
N GLN A 161 5.02 15.32 -16.39
CA GLN A 161 6.36 14.73 -16.33
C GLN A 161 6.59 13.93 -15.04
N TYR A 162 6.19 14.50 -13.89
CA TYR A 162 6.32 13.83 -12.60
C TYR A 162 5.57 12.51 -12.55
N PHE A 163 4.27 12.53 -12.86
CA PHE A 163 3.45 11.32 -12.77
C PHE A 163 3.84 10.28 -13.82
N ARG A 164 4.18 10.71 -15.04
CA ARG A 164 4.69 9.81 -16.08
C ARG A 164 6.00 9.17 -15.68
N GLY A 165 6.97 9.96 -15.22
CA GLY A 165 8.28 9.48 -14.82
C GLY A 165 8.22 8.46 -13.67
N VAL A 166 7.44 8.76 -12.63
CA VAL A 166 7.22 7.80 -11.53
C VAL A 166 6.52 6.54 -12.03
N ALA A 167 5.50 6.66 -12.89
CA ALA A 167 4.82 5.49 -13.44
C ALA A 167 5.77 4.60 -14.25
N ASP A 168 6.62 5.20 -15.08
CA ASP A 168 7.60 4.47 -15.89
C ASP A 168 8.59 3.68 -15.00
N ASP A 169 9.05 4.26 -13.90
CA ASP A 169 9.98 3.62 -12.98
C ASP A 169 9.35 2.47 -12.19
N ILE A 170 8.16 2.65 -11.63
CA ILE A 170 7.54 1.63 -10.78
C ILE A 170 7.11 0.42 -11.61
N PHE A 171 6.62 0.60 -12.83
CA PHE A 171 6.18 -0.50 -13.67
C PHE A 171 7.33 -1.23 -14.37
N ASN A 172 8.57 -0.76 -14.18
CA ASN A 172 9.76 -1.54 -14.51
C ASN A 172 9.92 -2.79 -13.62
N LYS A 173 9.22 -2.86 -12.49
CA LYS A 173 9.26 -3.99 -11.55
C LYS A 173 8.26 -5.09 -11.90
N ASN A 174 8.49 -6.32 -11.44
CA ASN A 174 7.76 -7.49 -11.94
C ASN A 174 6.59 -7.92 -11.04
N SER A 175 6.72 -7.74 -9.72
CA SER A 175 5.69 -8.10 -8.75
C SER A 175 5.06 -6.90 -8.08
N ASN A 176 3.83 -7.05 -7.59
CA ASN A 176 3.13 -5.98 -6.85
C ASN A 176 3.93 -5.47 -5.65
N GLU A 177 4.66 -6.35 -4.96
CA GLU A 177 5.49 -5.96 -3.81
C GLU A 177 6.69 -5.12 -4.22
N GLU A 178 7.34 -5.45 -5.35
CA GLU A 178 8.44 -4.65 -5.87
C GLU A 178 7.94 -3.31 -6.43
N ILE A 179 6.78 -3.28 -7.09
CA ILE A 179 6.14 -2.04 -7.57
C ILE A 179 5.81 -1.15 -6.36
N TYR A 180 5.25 -1.72 -5.29
CA TYR A 180 4.95 -0.99 -4.05
C TYR A 180 6.20 -0.35 -3.44
N LYS A 181 7.28 -1.13 -3.26
CA LYS A 181 8.53 -0.61 -2.69
C LYS A 181 9.12 0.49 -3.58
N CYS A 182 9.14 0.26 -4.90
CA CYS A 182 9.62 1.25 -5.85
C CYS A 182 8.78 2.54 -5.82
N LEU A 183 7.44 2.44 -5.74
CA LEU A 183 6.57 3.60 -5.65
C LEU A 183 6.85 4.40 -4.39
N LYS A 184 6.94 3.73 -3.24
CA LYS A 184 7.29 4.39 -1.98
C LYS A 184 8.64 5.11 -2.08
N ASP A 185 9.66 4.46 -2.64
CA ASP A 185 10.98 5.04 -2.80
C ASP A 185 10.98 6.23 -3.76
N GLU A 186 10.32 6.13 -4.92
CA GLU A 186 10.21 7.25 -5.88
C GLU A 186 9.45 8.45 -5.30
N LEU A 187 8.41 8.22 -4.49
CA LEU A 187 7.68 9.30 -3.81
C LEU A 187 8.54 10.03 -2.76
N LEU A 188 9.50 9.34 -2.14
CA LEU A 188 10.41 9.90 -1.14
C LEU A 188 11.66 10.56 -1.75
N LYS A 189 12.05 10.22 -2.98
CA LYS A 189 13.23 10.77 -3.65
C LYS A 189 13.03 12.22 -4.06
N GLU A 190 13.87 13.09 -3.53
CA GLU A 190 13.80 14.52 -3.82
C GLU A 190 14.59 14.94 -5.06
N ASP A 191 15.60 14.15 -5.44
CA ASP A 191 16.56 14.41 -6.51
C ASP A 191 16.20 13.75 -7.86
N SER A 192 15.05 13.08 -7.92
CA SER A 192 14.52 12.38 -9.10
C SER A 192 13.37 13.21 -9.74
N HIS A 193 12.24 12.57 -10.05
CA HIS A 193 11.05 13.21 -10.62
C HIS A 193 10.56 14.40 -9.81
N TYR A 194 10.69 14.38 -8.48
CA TYR A 194 10.32 15.50 -7.61
C TYR A 194 11.17 16.76 -7.85
N ALA A 195 12.46 16.61 -8.17
CA ALA A 195 13.30 17.75 -8.56
C ALA A 195 12.73 18.38 -9.83
N GLY A 196 12.46 17.58 -10.86
CA GLY A 196 11.82 18.05 -12.10
C GLY A 196 10.51 18.77 -11.82
N LEU A 197 9.67 18.18 -10.96
CA LEU A 197 8.40 18.77 -10.55
C LEU A 197 8.57 20.16 -9.92
N THR A 198 9.63 20.43 -9.17
CA THR A 198 9.75 21.65 -8.36
C THR A 198 10.65 22.73 -8.97
N THR A 199 11.54 22.37 -9.89
CA THR A 199 12.60 23.29 -10.38
C THR A 199 12.07 24.41 -11.28
N SER A 200 10.97 24.16 -12.00
CA SER A 200 10.52 25.02 -13.10
C SER A 200 9.14 25.65 -12.85
N TRP A 201 8.94 26.34 -11.72
CA TRP A 201 7.70 27.10 -11.47
C TRP A 201 7.97 28.59 -11.37
N GLN A 202 7.21 29.38 -12.13
CA GLN A 202 7.11 30.82 -11.88
C GLN A 202 6.11 31.04 -10.73
N ASN A 203 6.52 31.84 -9.74
CA ASN A 203 5.65 32.28 -8.66
C ASN A 203 4.59 33.23 -9.22
#